data_AF-A0A855XWW4-F1
#
_entry.id   AF-A0A855XWW4-F1
#
_cell.length_a   1.000
_cell.length_b   1.000
_cell.length_c   1.000
_cell.angle_alpha   90.00
_cell.angle_beta   90.00
_cell.angle_gamma   90.00
#
_symmetry.space_group_name_H-M   'P 1'
#
loop_
_entity.id
_entity.type
_entity.pdbx_description
1 polymer ?
#
loop_
_entity_poly.entity_id
_entity_poly.type
_entity_poly.pdbx_seq_one_letter_code
_entity_poly.pdbx_strand_id
1 'polypeptide(L)' 'MRKKLQIYISSTYYDLIEERHTAVEAVLQAGDTPAGIEQSFKESPIKIRKRWIDE' A
#
# COMPACT_ATOMS: atom_id res chain seq x y z
N MET A 1 1.38 10.55 19.29
CA MET A 1 1.13 9.97 17.95
C MET A 1 0.86 8.48 18.11
N ARG A 2 -0.23 7.96 17.54
CA ARG A 2 -0.48 6.50 17.47
C ARG A 2 0.53 5.91 16.48
N LYS A 3 1.33 4.93 16.92
CA LYS A 3 2.29 4.24 16.05
C LYS A 3 1.51 3.50 14.95
N LYS A 4 1.96 3.62 13.70
CA LYS A 4 1.41 2.91 12.53
C LYS A 4 2.41 1.86 12.08
N LEU A 5 1.93 0.70 11.67
CA LEU A 5 2.75 -0.32 11.02
C LEU A 5 2.99 0.05 9.56
N GLN A 6 4.17 -0.31 9.06
CA GLN A 6 4.48 -0.29 7.63
C GLN A 6 4.38 -1.71 7.09
N ILE A 7 3.44 -1.97 6.18
CA ILE A 7 3.06 -3.32 5.76
C ILE A 7 3.35 -3.50 4.27
N TYR A 8 4.22 -4.45 3.93
CA TYR A 8 4.58 -4.77 2.55
C TYR A 8 3.71 -5.90 2.00
N ILE A 9 3.08 -5.67 0.84
CA ILE A 9 2.15 -6.58 0.19
C ILE A 9 2.68 -6.87 -1.22
N SER A 10 3.03 -8.12 -1.49
CA SER A 10 3.51 -8.57 -2.80
C SER A 10 3.02 -9.98 -3.13
N SER A 11 3.13 -10.33 -4.41
CA SER A 11 2.88 -11.68 -4.91
C SER A 11 3.74 -11.91 -6.15
N THR A 12 4.20 -13.13 -6.36
CA THR A 12 4.89 -13.54 -7.60
C THR A 12 3.93 -13.79 -8.76
N TYR A 13 2.62 -13.67 -8.54
CA TYR A 13 1.57 -13.98 -9.52
C TYR A 13 0.87 -12.70 -10.03
N TYR A 14 0.75 -12.60 -11.35
CA TYR A 14 0.17 -11.44 -12.03
C TYR A 14 -1.37 -11.40 -11.99
N ASP A 15 -2.02 -12.54 -11.90
CA ASP A 15 -3.47 -12.65 -11.77
C ASP A 15 -3.98 -12.13 -10.41
N LEU A 16 -3.12 -12.12 -9.38
CA LEU A 16 -3.49 -11.66 -8.03
C LEU A 16 -3.44 -10.13 -7.83
N ILE A 17 -3.46 -9.31 -8.89
CA ILE A 17 -3.32 -7.85 -8.76
C ILE A 17 -4.50 -7.25 -8.00
N GLU A 18 -5.72 -7.72 -8.28
CA GLU A 18 -6.93 -7.18 -7.65
C GLU A 18 -6.97 -7.48 -6.14
N GLU A 19 -6.62 -8.71 -5.75
CA GLU A 19 -6.53 -9.14 -4.36
C GLU A 19 -5.45 -8.35 -3.59
N ARG A 20 -4.33 -8.05 -4.24
CA ARG A 20 -3.29 -7.18 -3.67
C ARG A 20 -3.81 -5.76 -3.44
N HIS A 21 -4.60 -5.21 -4.36
CA HIS A 21 -5.23 -3.90 -4.17
C HIS A 21 -6.24 -3.92 -3.02
N THR A 22 -7.08 -4.95 -2.92
CA THR A 22 -8.01 -5.13 -1.79
C THR A 22 -7.26 -5.21 -0.45
N ALA A 23 -6.13 -5.91 -0.40
CA ALA A 23 -5.30 -5.99 0.80
C ALA A 23 -4.69 -4.63 1.18
N VAL A 24 -4.25 -3.83 0.20
CA VAL A 24 -3.78 -2.45 0.41
C VAL A 24 -4.88 -1.57 1.01
N GLU A 25 -6.10 -1.65 0.47
CA GLU A 25 -7.26 -0.91 0.99
C GLU A 25 -7.59 -1.29 2.43
N ALA A 26 -7.54 -2.58 2.76
CA ALA A 26 -7.77 -3.06 4.13
C ALA A 26 -6.72 -2.51 5.13
N VAL A 27 -5.45 -2.45 4.73
CA VAL A 27 -4.37 -1.84 5.56
C VAL A 27 -4.64 -0.36 5.81
N LEU A 28 -5.05 0.38 4.78
CA LEU A 28 -5.41 1.80 4.92
C LEU A 28 -6.61 1.99 5.86
N GLN A 29 -7.64 1.15 5.72
CA GLN A 29 -8.83 1.18 6.59
C GLN A 29 -8.48 0.83 8.05
N ALA A 30 -7.48 -0.02 8.28
CA ALA A 30 -6.96 -0.32 9.61
C ALA A 30 -6.16 0.84 10.24
N GLY A 31 -5.82 1.87 9.46
CA GLY A 31 -5.07 3.04 9.89
C GLY A 31 -3.55 2.88 9.83
N ASP A 32 -3.06 1.81 9.19
CA ASP A 32 -1.65 1.52 8.98
C ASP A 32 -1.20 1.98 7.57
N THR A 33 0.12 1.95 7.32
CA THR A 33 0.70 2.43 6.06
C THR A 33 1.17 1.26 5.20
N PRO A 34 0.60 1.03 4.01
CA PRO A 34 1.16 0.08 3.05
C PRO A 34 2.52 0.59 2.55
N ALA A 35 3.55 -0.23 2.68
CA ALA A 35 4.90 0.07 2.25
C ALA A 35 5.25 -0.84 1.07
N GLY A 36 5.49 -0.27 -0.10
CA GLY A 36 5.80 -1.08 -1.29
C GLY A 36 4.53 -1.62 -1.93
N ILE A 37 3.85 -0.72 -2.63
CA ILE A 37 2.90 -1.14 -3.64
C ILE A 37 3.77 -1.51 -4.83
N GLU A 38 3.70 -2.75 -5.24
CA GLU A 38 4.14 -3.16 -6.55
C GLU A 38 3.61 -2.18 -7.61
N GLN A 39 4.33 -2.05 -8.72
CA GLN A 39 4.23 -1.02 -9.77
C GLN A 39 2.87 -0.90 -10.50
N SER A 40 1.78 -1.37 -9.88
CA SER A 40 0.41 -1.42 -10.39
C SER A 40 -0.32 -0.07 -10.36
N PHE A 41 0.15 0.90 -9.57
CA PHE A 41 -0.35 2.28 -9.70
C PHE A 41 0.43 2.99 -10.81
N LYS A 42 -0.29 3.64 -11.73
CA LYS A 42 0.29 4.50 -12.78
C LYS A 42 1.15 5.65 -12.22
N GLU A 43 1.02 5.92 -10.92
CA GLU A 43 1.77 6.97 -10.21
C GLU A 43 2.97 6.41 -9.44
N SER A 44 4.00 7.25 -9.31
CA SER A 44 5.20 6.91 -8.55
C SER A 44 4.85 6.49 -7.10
N PRO A 45 5.35 5.34 -6.61
CA PRO A 45 5.15 4.88 -5.23
C PRO A 45 5.54 5.90 -4.16
N ILE A 46 6.44 6.84 -4.49
CA ILE A 46 6.88 7.91 -3.60
C ILE A 46 5.76 8.94 -3.38
N LYS A 47 5.01 9.30 -4.42
CA LYS A 47 3.91 10.28 -4.33
C LYS A 47 2.75 9.75 -3.50
N ILE A 48 2.40 8.48 -3.70
CA ILE A 48 1.34 7.80 -2.94
C ILE A 48 1.73 7.72 -1.46
N ARG A 49 2.99 7.33 -1.18
CA ARG A 49 3.48 7.24 0.20
C ARG A 49 3.41 8.57 0.93
N LYS A 50 3.82 9.69 0.30
CA LYS A 50 3.72 11.05 0.87
C LYS A 50 2.29 11.40 1.29
N ARG A 51 1.31 11.07 0.45
CA ARG A 51 -0.12 11.29 0.75
C ARG A 51 -0.61 10.53 1.98
N TRP A 52 -0.01 9.39 2.31
CA TRP A 52 -0.45 8.54 3.44
C TRP A 52 0.26 8.83 4.76
N ILE A 53 1.43 9.48 4.70
CA ILE A 53 2.23 9.81 5.88
C ILE A 53 2.05 11.27 6.34
N ASP A 54 1.10 12.01 5.73
CA ASP A 54 0.85 13.43 6.00
C ASP A 54 2.13 14.29 5.92
N GLU A 55 2.99 14.03 4.92
CA GLU A 55 4.12 14.91 4.52
C GLU A 55 3.76 15.84 3.36
#